data_AF-A0A850KVJ0-F1
#
_entry.id   AF-A0A850KVJ0-F1
#
_cell.length_a   1.000
_cell.length_b   1.000
_cell.length_c   1.000
_cell.angle_alpha   90.00
_cell.angle_beta   90.00
_cell.angle_gamma   90.00
#
_symmetry.space_group_name_H-M   'P 1'
#
loop_
_entity.id
_entity.type
_entity.pdbx_description
1 polymer ?
#
loop_
_entity_poly.entity_id
_entity_poly.type
_entity_poly.pdbx_seq_one_letter_code
_entity_poly.pdbx_strand_id
1 'polypeptide(L)'
;MPFNLPENIILAIHYIAFIGQIYLISHYFPARFAQRIRYILRNFPVSEYPKLYPSAGPNFADETEDKLRLFLRVNSGIAVIGLLLLGVMFGNNYSIDPKGGDEVFVMMYFFLQVIPFLIAGYKEHTQYAAMRKAFSETRRKADLRPRRLFDFISPAAVLAAVLSYSIWLVFYLNIKGSAGPWGEEVYISVGLTTTMNLIYAAVIARFIYGKKLDPYQASKDHMKTIEAITKALVYSSIGISWFHVMTVAADEYALEAFDPALSSIYMQFCAALGFGLMLSIVKVEDLDFDVYRETSASGKQ
;
A
#
# COMPACT_ATOMS: atom_id res chain seq x y z
N MET A 1 -22.81 -25.15 8.89
CA MET A 1 -22.91 -23.80 8.28
C MET A 1 -24.35 -23.33 8.39
N PRO A 2 -24.63 -22.16 8.98
CA PRO A 2 -26.00 -21.62 9.08
C PRO A 2 -26.57 -21.19 7.73
N PHE A 3 -25.73 -21.08 6.70
CA PHE A 3 -26.14 -21.02 5.31
C PHE A 3 -25.97 -22.39 4.66
N ASN A 4 -27.04 -22.95 4.09
CA ASN A 4 -27.00 -24.12 3.21
C ASN A 4 -26.49 -23.72 1.81
N LEU A 5 -25.34 -23.02 1.75
CA LEU A 5 -24.70 -22.73 0.48
C LEU A 5 -23.94 -23.97 0.00
N PRO A 6 -24.18 -24.42 -1.24
CA PRO A 6 -23.37 -25.45 -1.86
C PRO A 6 -21.88 -25.12 -1.81
N GLU A 7 -21.04 -26.10 -1.45
CA GLU A 7 -19.59 -25.95 -1.31
C GLU A 7 -18.92 -25.40 -2.58
N ASN A 8 -19.39 -25.82 -3.75
CA ASN A 8 -18.91 -25.33 -5.04
C ASN A 8 -19.13 -23.82 -5.23
N ILE A 9 -20.15 -23.22 -4.60
CA ILE A 9 -20.37 -21.78 -4.63
C ILE A 9 -19.33 -21.07 -3.77
N ILE A 10 -19.02 -21.59 -2.58
CA ILE A 10 -18.01 -21.02 -1.67
C ILE A 10 -16.63 -21.08 -2.33
N LEU A 11 -16.28 -22.22 -2.92
CA LEU A 11 -15.04 -22.40 -3.70
C LEU A 11 -14.97 -21.43 -4.88
N ALA A 12 -16.07 -21.26 -5.63
CA ALA A 12 -16.11 -20.32 -6.74
C ALA A 12 -15.87 -18.87 -6.29
N ILE A 13 -16.47 -18.44 -5.17
CA ILE A 13 -16.25 -17.12 -4.58
C ILE A 13 -14.78 -16.94 -4.20
N HIS A 14 -14.19 -17.93 -3.52
CA HIS A 14 -12.77 -17.90 -3.17
C HIS A 14 -11.87 -17.79 -4.41
N TYR A 15 -12.10 -18.61 -5.44
CA TYR A 15 -11.30 -18.58 -6.66
C TYR A 15 -11.42 -17.25 -7.39
N ILE A 16 -12.62 -16.68 -7.51
CA ILE A 16 -12.82 -15.37 -8.14
C ILE A 16 -12.06 -14.30 -7.36
N ALA A 17 -12.20 -14.28 -6.03
CA ALA A 17 -11.48 -13.33 -5.19
C ALA A 17 -9.96 -13.48 -5.37
N PHE A 18 -9.43 -14.70 -5.28
CA PHE A 18 -7.99 -14.97 -5.41
C PHE A 18 -7.43 -14.66 -6.81
N ILE A 19 -8.18 -14.93 -7.88
CA ILE A 19 -7.83 -14.50 -9.24
C ILE A 19 -7.75 -12.97 -9.31
N GLY A 20 -8.71 -12.26 -8.70
CA GLY A 20 -8.68 -10.82 -8.57
C GLY A 20 -7.41 -10.31 -7.87
N GLN A 21 -7.02 -10.95 -6.76
CA GLN A 21 -5.79 -10.65 -6.04
C GLN A 21 -4.53 -10.89 -6.90
N ILE A 22 -4.46 -12.02 -7.61
CA ILE A 22 -3.36 -12.32 -8.54
C ILE A 22 -3.25 -11.23 -9.60
N TYR A 23 -4.36 -10.92 -10.27
CA TYR A 23 -4.39 -9.94 -11.36
C TYR A 23 -4.01 -8.55 -10.88
N LEU A 24 -4.65 -8.05 -9.81
CA LEU A 24 -4.43 -6.68 -9.36
C LEU A 24 -2.99 -6.47 -8.85
N ILE A 25 -2.50 -7.36 -7.99
CA ILE A 25 -1.27 -7.13 -7.22
C ILE A 25 -0.04 -7.61 -7.99
N SER A 26 -0.13 -8.70 -8.75
CA SER A 26 1.01 -9.28 -9.47
C SER A 26 1.08 -8.90 -10.94
N HIS A 27 0.03 -8.28 -11.51
CA HIS A 27 0.03 -7.87 -12.91
C HIS A 27 -0.29 -6.38 -13.10
N TYR A 28 -1.46 -5.93 -12.67
CA TYR A 28 -1.93 -4.57 -12.93
C TYR A 28 -1.08 -3.48 -12.25
N PHE A 29 -0.88 -3.54 -10.93
CA PHE A 29 -0.07 -2.54 -10.22
C PHE A 29 1.41 -2.55 -10.61
N PRO A 30 2.09 -3.71 -10.77
CA PRO A 30 3.46 -3.74 -11.27
C PRO A 30 3.61 -3.09 -12.65
N ALA A 31 2.68 -3.35 -13.57
CA ALA A 31 2.69 -2.74 -14.90
C ALA A 31 2.54 -1.20 -14.83
N ARG A 32 1.60 -0.71 -14.02
CA ARG A 32 1.39 0.74 -13.81
C ARG A 32 2.61 1.40 -13.17
N PHE A 33 3.22 0.75 -12.19
CA PHE A 33 4.43 1.22 -11.54
C PHE A 33 5.60 1.33 -12.53
N ALA A 34 5.83 0.29 -13.34
CA ALA A 34 6.89 0.31 -14.36
C ALA A 34 6.62 1.37 -15.44
N GLN A 35 5.37 1.54 -15.87
CA GLN A 35 4.98 2.57 -16.83
C GLN A 35 5.31 3.97 -16.30
N ARG A 36 5.03 4.24 -15.03
CA ARG A 36 5.35 5.51 -14.38
C ARG A 36 6.86 5.80 -14.40
N ILE A 37 7.69 4.82 -14.07
CA ILE A 37 9.16 5.02 -14.07
C ILE A 37 9.67 5.22 -15.50
N ARG A 38 9.19 4.44 -16.48
CA ARG A 38 9.54 4.63 -17.90
C ARG A 38 9.16 6.01 -18.41
N TYR A 39 8.01 6.53 -18.00
CA TYR A 39 7.61 7.90 -18.32
C TYR A 39 8.63 8.90 -17.81
N ILE A 40 9.10 8.76 -16.56
CA ILE A 40 10.11 9.65 -15.98
C ILE A 40 11.42 9.58 -16.77
N LEU A 41 11.93 8.37 -17.02
CA LEU A 41 13.19 8.18 -17.74
C LEU A 41 13.15 8.75 -19.17
N ARG A 42 12.01 8.63 -19.86
CA ARG A 42 11.86 9.09 -21.25
C ARG A 42 11.72 10.60 -21.37
N ASN A 43 10.97 11.23 -20.47
CA ASN A 43 10.64 12.66 -20.59
C ASN A 43 11.59 13.55 -19.77
N PHE A 44 12.27 13.00 -18.77
CA PHE A 44 13.17 13.74 -17.88
C PHE A 44 14.53 13.05 -17.84
N PRO A 45 15.36 13.17 -18.91
CA PRO A 45 16.63 12.48 -19.01
C PRO A 45 17.69 13.06 -18.06
N VAL A 46 18.68 12.25 -17.72
CA VAL A 46 19.77 12.60 -16.78
C VAL A 46 20.52 13.88 -17.19
N SER A 47 20.71 14.09 -18.49
CA SER A 47 21.42 15.26 -19.03
C SER A 47 20.72 16.59 -18.77
N GLU A 48 19.38 16.60 -18.73
CA GLU A 48 18.59 17.82 -18.50
C GLU A 48 18.17 17.98 -17.04
N TYR A 49 18.01 16.87 -16.31
CA TYR A 49 17.50 16.83 -14.94
C TYR A 49 18.47 16.14 -13.97
N PRO A 50 19.72 16.62 -13.83
CA PRO A 50 20.77 15.92 -13.06
C PRO A 50 20.44 15.80 -11.57
N LYS A 51 19.68 16.73 -10.99
CA LYS A 51 19.28 16.67 -9.56
C LYS A 51 18.31 15.52 -9.26
N LEU A 52 17.56 15.04 -10.27
CA LEU A 52 16.67 13.88 -10.12
C LEU A 52 17.48 12.58 -10.00
N TYR A 53 18.71 12.57 -10.52
CA TYR A 53 19.57 11.40 -10.61
C TYR A 53 20.99 11.66 -10.08
N PRO A 54 21.15 12.03 -8.79
CA PRO A 54 22.44 12.42 -8.22
C PRO A 54 23.50 11.30 -8.22
N SER A 55 23.12 10.06 -8.52
CA SER A 55 24.02 8.91 -8.58
C SER A 55 23.96 8.19 -9.94
N ALA A 56 23.44 8.84 -10.98
CA ALA A 56 23.38 8.26 -12.31
C ALA A 56 24.76 8.20 -12.96
N GLY A 57 25.15 7.00 -13.41
CA GLY A 57 26.26 6.81 -14.34
C GLY A 57 25.83 6.95 -15.81
N PRO A 58 26.78 6.79 -16.75
CA PRO A 58 26.52 6.94 -18.19
C PRO A 58 25.38 6.05 -18.73
N ASN A 59 25.21 4.84 -18.16
CA ASN A 59 24.24 3.84 -18.60
C ASN A 59 23.01 3.74 -17.67
N PHE A 60 22.74 4.77 -16.87
CA PHE A 60 21.71 4.71 -15.81
C PHE A 60 20.31 4.35 -16.33
N ALA A 61 19.91 4.88 -17.50
CA ALA A 61 18.61 4.62 -18.07
C ALA A 61 18.44 3.13 -18.45
N ASP A 62 19.46 2.55 -19.11
CA ASP A 62 19.46 1.15 -19.53
C ASP A 62 19.50 0.21 -18.32
N GLU A 63 20.35 0.50 -17.33
CA GLU A 63 20.40 -0.27 -16.08
C GLU A 63 19.07 -0.24 -15.33
N THR A 64 18.36 0.90 -15.37
CA THR A 64 17.06 1.05 -14.71
C THR A 64 15.99 0.27 -15.48
N GLU A 65 16.01 0.31 -16.81
CA GLU A 65 15.08 -0.48 -17.63
C GLU A 65 15.27 -1.99 -17.43
N ASP A 66 16.51 -2.48 -17.31
CA ASP A 66 16.76 -3.89 -17.01
C ASP A 66 16.28 -4.30 -15.62
N LYS A 67 16.43 -3.43 -14.61
CA LYS A 67 15.84 -3.63 -13.27
C LYS A 67 14.32 -3.64 -13.31
N LEU A 68 13.69 -2.79 -14.13
CA LEU A 68 12.23 -2.80 -14.32
C LEU A 68 11.75 -4.08 -15.01
N ARG A 69 12.49 -4.58 -16.00
CA ARG A 69 12.19 -5.87 -16.64
C ARG A 69 12.29 -7.01 -15.64
N LEU A 70 13.33 -7.02 -14.81
CA LEU A 70 13.45 -8.01 -13.73
C LEU A 70 12.27 -7.91 -12.75
N PHE A 71 11.93 -6.69 -12.30
CA PHE A 71 10.76 -6.46 -11.44
C PHE A 71 9.47 -7.01 -12.04
N LEU A 72 9.20 -6.74 -13.33
CA LEU A 72 8.02 -7.28 -14.03
C LEU A 72 8.06 -8.80 -14.20
N ARG A 73 9.23 -9.37 -14.49
CA ARG A 73 9.43 -10.83 -14.57
C ARG A 73 9.19 -11.52 -13.23
N VAL A 74 9.71 -10.95 -12.13
CA VAL A 74 9.47 -11.47 -10.78
C VAL A 74 7.98 -11.43 -10.45
N ASN A 75 7.30 -10.31 -10.69
CA ASN A 75 5.86 -10.21 -10.47
C ASN A 75 5.05 -11.18 -11.33
N SER A 76 5.45 -11.38 -12.59
CA SER A 76 4.82 -12.36 -13.48
C SER A 76 5.07 -13.79 -13.01
N GLY A 77 6.27 -14.10 -12.49
CA GLY A 77 6.57 -15.38 -11.85
C GLY A 77 5.70 -15.63 -10.62
N ILE A 78 5.50 -14.60 -9.77
CA ILE A 78 4.58 -14.68 -8.63
C ILE A 78 3.14 -14.93 -9.11
N ALA A 79 2.68 -14.25 -10.17
CA ALA A 79 1.36 -14.49 -10.74
C ALA A 79 1.19 -15.93 -11.23
N VAL A 80 2.21 -16.49 -11.89
CA VAL A 80 2.23 -17.90 -12.33
C VAL A 80 2.16 -18.84 -11.13
N ILE A 81 2.89 -18.57 -10.04
CA ILE A 81 2.79 -19.35 -8.80
C ILE A 81 1.36 -19.33 -8.26
N GLY A 82 0.70 -18.17 -8.22
CA GLY A 82 -0.70 -18.06 -7.79
C GLY A 82 -1.67 -18.86 -8.67
N LEU A 83 -1.50 -18.83 -9.99
CA LEU A 83 -2.31 -19.62 -10.92
C LEU A 83 -2.05 -21.13 -10.80
N LEU A 84 -0.80 -21.53 -10.56
CA LEU A 84 -0.44 -22.93 -10.31
C LEU A 84 -1.07 -23.43 -9.01
N LEU A 85 -1.07 -22.62 -7.94
CA LEU A 85 -1.76 -22.96 -6.69
C LEU A 85 -3.24 -23.23 -6.94
N LEU A 86 -3.93 -22.36 -7.68
CA LEU A 86 -5.32 -22.57 -8.06
C LEU A 86 -5.52 -23.86 -8.89
N GLY A 87 -4.63 -24.13 -9.85
CA GLY A 87 -4.68 -25.34 -10.66
C GLY A 87 -4.50 -26.61 -9.82
N VAL A 88 -3.58 -26.59 -8.85
CA VAL A 88 -3.34 -27.70 -7.91
C VAL A 88 -4.54 -27.90 -6.97
N MET A 89 -5.13 -26.82 -6.47
CA MET A 89 -6.34 -26.89 -5.64
C MET A 89 -7.51 -27.50 -6.43
N PHE A 90 -7.75 -27.01 -7.65
CA PHE A 90 -8.81 -27.51 -8.52
C PHE A 90 -8.58 -28.99 -8.91
N GLY A 91 -7.35 -29.38 -9.25
CA GLY A 91 -7.03 -30.74 -9.68
C GLY A 91 -7.06 -31.79 -8.57
N ASN A 92 -6.88 -31.39 -7.30
CA ASN A 92 -6.88 -32.30 -6.15
C ASN A 92 -8.20 -32.32 -5.37
N ASN A 93 -9.29 -31.76 -5.92
CA ASN A 93 -10.58 -31.63 -5.22
C ASN A 93 -10.44 -30.95 -3.85
N TYR A 94 -9.70 -29.84 -3.81
CA TYR A 94 -9.56 -29.04 -2.59
C TYR A 94 -10.92 -28.60 -2.06
N SER A 95 -11.14 -28.83 -0.77
CA SER A 95 -12.28 -28.37 0.02
C SER A 95 -11.80 -27.37 1.06
N ILE A 96 -12.52 -26.27 1.26
CA ILE A 96 -12.20 -25.30 2.31
C ILE A 96 -12.57 -25.90 3.67
N ASP A 97 -11.69 -25.77 4.67
CA ASP A 97 -12.03 -26.19 6.03
C ASP A 97 -13.20 -25.33 6.56
N PRO A 98 -14.34 -25.94 6.95
CA PRO A 98 -15.46 -25.19 7.51
C PRO A 98 -15.13 -24.40 8.78
N LYS A 99 -14.02 -24.72 9.45
CA LYS A 99 -13.54 -24.03 10.66
C LYS A 99 -12.48 -22.95 10.39
N GLY A 100 -12.22 -22.63 9.12
CA GLY A 100 -11.23 -21.63 8.73
C GLY A 100 -9.79 -22.14 8.80
N GLY A 101 -8.83 -21.22 8.66
CA GLY A 101 -7.39 -21.48 8.66
C GLY A 101 -6.75 -21.40 7.27
N ASP A 102 -7.54 -21.59 6.20
CA ASP A 102 -7.05 -21.57 4.82
C ASP A 102 -6.69 -20.15 4.34
N GLU A 103 -7.15 -19.11 5.04
CA GLU A 103 -6.77 -17.72 4.80
C GLU A 103 -5.28 -17.47 5.03
N VAL A 104 -4.59 -18.34 5.78
CA VAL A 104 -3.13 -18.28 5.93
C VAL A 104 -2.42 -18.39 4.59
N PHE A 105 -2.91 -19.22 3.67
CA PHE A 105 -2.31 -19.37 2.33
C PHE A 105 -2.47 -18.10 1.51
N VAL A 106 -3.64 -17.46 1.61
CA VAL A 106 -3.93 -16.19 0.95
C VAL A 106 -3.02 -15.08 1.48
N MET A 107 -2.83 -15.01 2.79
CA MET A 107 -1.96 -14.04 3.44
C MET A 107 -0.48 -14.26 3.10
N MET A 108 0.01 -15.51 3.15
CA MET A 108 1.38 -15.86 2.79
C MET A 108 1.66 -15.54 1.31
N TYR A 109 0.71 -15.82 0.43
CA TYR A 109 0.80 -15.43 -0.96
C TYR A 109 0.84 -13.90 -1.13
N PHE A 110 0.01 -13.16 -0.41
CA PHE A 110 0.07 -11.69 -0.43
C PHE A 110 1.44 -11.14 0.02
N PHE A 111 2.02 -11.68 1.09
CA PHE A 111 3.37 -11.27 1.51
C PHE A 111 4.40 -11.50 0.40
N LEU A 112 4.34 -12.64 -0.29
CA LEU A 112 5.18 -12.90 -1.47
C LEU A 112 4.96 -11.84 -2.56
N GLN A 113 3.72 -11.45 -2.84
CA GLN A 113 3.37 -10.42 -3.84
C GLN A 113 3.90 -9.02 -3.46
N VAL A 114 4.03 -8.70 -2.17
CA VAL A 114 4.47 -7.38 -1.69
C VAL A 114 5.99 -7.22 -1.70
N ILE A 115 6.77 -8.31 -1.63
CA ILE A 115 8.24 -8.26 -1.57
C ILE A 115 8.88 -7.40 -2.68
N PRO A 116 8.52 -7.54 -3.97
CA PRO A 116 9.12 -6.71 -5.04
C PRO A 116 8.92 -5.21 -4.80
N PHE A 117 7.77 -4.82 -4.25
CA PHE A 117 7.47 -3.43 -3.91
C PHE A 117 8.25 -2.93 -2.70
N LEU A 118 8.46 -3.77 -1.68
CA LEU A 118 9.32 -3.42 -0.54
C LEU A 118 10.77 -3.16 -0.99
N ILE A 119 11.29 -3.99 -1.89
CA ILE A 119 12.61 -3.79 -2.48
C ILE A 119 12.66 -2.47 -3.26
N ALA A 120 11.65 -2.17 -4.07
CA ALA A 120 11.55 -0.91 -4.81
C ALA A 120 11.49 0.30 -3.87
N GLY A 121 10.68 0.25 -2.82
CA GLY A 121 10.57 1.31 -1.81
C GLY A 121 11.86 1.53 -1.03
N TYR A 122 12.60 0.45 -0.71
CA TYR A 122 13.93 0.58 -0.11
C TYR A 122 14.90 1.32 -1.03
N LYS A 123 14.90 0.99 -2.33
CA LYS A 123 15.73 1.69 -3.33
C LYS A 123 15.33 3.16 -3.47
N GLU A 124 14.05 3.47 -3.44
CA GLU A 124 13.55 4.85 -3.43
C GLU A 124 14.10 5.63 -2.21
N HIS A 125 14.09 5.03 -1.02
CA HIS A 125 14.69 5.65 0.17
C HIS A 125 16.19 5.92 0.02
N THR A 126 16.94 5.01 -0.62
CA THR A 126 18.36 5.24 -0.94
C THR A 126 18.55 6.40 -1.93
N GLN A 127 17.66 6.54 -2.91
CA GLN A 127 17.67 7.66 -3.85
C GLN A 127 17.43 8.99 -3.13
N TYR A 128 16.42 9.06 -2.26
CA TYR A 128 16.18 10.26 -1.45
C TYR A 128 17.37 10.60 -0.55
N ALA A 129 18.08 9.60 -0.03
CA ALA A 129 19.31 9.83 0.73
C ALA A 129 20.43 10.43 -0.13
N ALA A 130 20.59 9.96 -1.37
CA ALA A 130 21.54 10.53 -2.32
C ALA A 130 21.19 11.98 -2.69
N MET A 131 19.91 12.28 -2.94
CA MET A 131 19.44 13.64 -3.22
C MET A 131 19.73 14.60 -2.07
N ARG A 132 19.49 14.16 -0.81
CA ARG A 132 19.82 14.97 0.36
C ARG A 132 21.32 15.23 0.54
N LYS A 133 22.17 14.29 0.12
CA LYS A 133 23.64 14.48 0.13
C LYS A 133 24.09 15.47 -0.95
N ALA A 134 23.45 15.46 -2.11
CA ALA A 134 23.73 16.38 -3.22
C ALA A 134 23.12 17.78 -3.01
N PHE A 135 22.18 17.92 -2.09
CA PHE A 135 21.49 19.18 -1.83
C PHE A 135 22.41 20.23 -1.18
N SER A 136 22.73 21.27 -1.94
CA SER A 136 23.66 22.34 -1.54
C SER A 136 22.99 23.69 -1.29
N GLU A 137 21.68 23.83 -1.52
CA GLU A 137 20.99 25.11 -1.36
C GLU A 137 20.88 25.49 0.13
N THR A 138 21.50 26.62 0.48
CA THR A 138 21.54 27.14 1.87
C THR A 138 20.29 27.92 2.27
N ARG A 139 19.51 28.42 1.29
CA ARG A 139 18.27 29.18 1.54
C ARG A 139 17.04 28.30 1.35
N ARG A 140 16.42 27.94 2.46
CA ARG A 140 15.12 27.28 2.48
C ARG A 140 14.04 28.25 1.98
N LYS A 141 13.56 28.06 0.75
CA LYS A 141 12.30 28.66 0.30
C LYS A 141 11.16 27.93 1.02
N ALA A 142 10.79 28.44 2.19
CA ALA A 142 9.65 27.94 2.95
C ALA A 142 8.39 28.58 2.39
N ASP A 143 7.52 27.76 1.83
CA ASP A 143 6.12 28.15 1.65
C ASP A 143 5.52 28.29 3.06
N LEU A 144 5.04 29.49 3.40
CA LEU A 144 4.64 29.85 4.77
C LEU A 144 3.27 29.29 5.17
N ARG A 145 2.61 28.50 4.31
CA ARG A 145 1.32 27.91 4.64
C ARG A 145 1.45 26.83 5.72
N PRO A 146 0.80 27.00 6.90
CA PRO A 146 0.79 25.96 7.91
C PRO A 146 0.06 24.73 7.36
N ARG A 147 0.67 23.56 7.51
CA ARG A 147 0.11 22.28 7.09
C ARG A 147 -0.72 21.69 8.22
N ARG A 148 -2.02 21.49 8.00
CA ARG A 148 -2.94 20.89 8.98
C ARG A 148 -3.50 19.58 8.42
N LEU A 149 -3.86 18.65 9.31
CA LEU A 149 -4.43 17.35 8.91
C LEU A 149 -5.61 17.49 7.95
N PHE A 150 -6.51 18.42 8.25
CA PHE A 150 -7.74 18.62 7.49
C PHE A 150 -7.56 19.39 6.18
N ASP A 151 -6.34 19.83 5.84
CA ASP A 151 -6.02 20.26 4.48
C ASP A 151 -5.92 19.06 3.52
N PHE A 152 -5.67 17.85 4.05
CA PHE A 152 -5.36 16.64 3.27
C PHE A 152 -6.49 15.60 3.30
N ILE A 153 -7.33 15.63 4.33
CA ILE A 153 -8.42 14.67 4.49
C ILE A 153 -9.61 15.30 5.21
N SER A 154 -10.83 14.87 4.89
CA SER A 154 -12.02 15.39 5.55
C SER A 154 -12.05 14.97 7.03
N PRO A 155 -12.52 15.84 7.96
CA PRO A 155 -12.75 15.48 9.35
C PRO A 155 -13.68 14.26 9.49
N ALA A 156 -14.66 14.14 8.59
CA ALA A 156 -15.59 13.02 8.55
C ALA A 156 -14.89 11.67 8.32
N ALA A 157 -13.86 11.61 7.46
CA ALA A 157 -13.11 10.37 7.24
C ALA A 157 -12.28 9.97 8.46
N VAL A 158 -11.70 10.94 9.17
CA VAL A 158 -10.97 10.68 10.43
C VAL A 158 -11.95 10.20 11.52
N LEU A 159 -13.11 10.85 11.63
CA LEU A 159 -14.17 10.40 12.53
C LEU A 159 -14.64 8.98 12.19
N ALA A 160 -14.81 8.67 10.90
CA ALA A 160 -15.18 7.33 10.45
C ALA A 160 -14.12 6.28 10.82
N ALA A 161 -12.83 6.60 10.76
CA ALA A 161 -11.77 5.70 11.22
C ALA A 161 -11.86 5.41 12.73
N VAL A 162 -12.02 6.46 13.55
CA VAL A 162 -12.18 6.33 15.00
C VAL A 162 -13.42 5.53 15.35
N LEU A 163 -14.56 5.82 14.70
CA LEU A 163 -15.80 5.08 14.91
C LEU A 163 -15.68 3.62 14.47
N SER A 164 -15.06 3.34 13.32
CA SER A 164 -14.89 1.97 12.83
C SER A 164 -14.04 1.14 13.80
N TYR A 165 -12.94 1.70 14.29
CA TYR A 165 -12.11 1.07 15.31
C TYR A 165 -12.89 0.83 16.62
N SER A 166 -13.69 1.82 17.05
CA SER A 166 -14.48 1.72 18.28
C SER A 166 -15.58 0.66 18.17
N ILE A 167 -16.27 0.61 17.04
CA ILE A 167 -17.29 -0.40 16.72
C ILE A 167 -16.65 -1.79 16.76
N TRP A 168 -15.52 -1.96 16.08
CA TRP A 168 -14.77 -3.22 16.10
C TRP A 168 -14.40 -3.62 17.53
N LEU A 169 -13.77 -2.73 18.30
CA LEU A 169 -13.32 -3.04 19.65
C LEU A 169 -14.48 -3.43 20.58
N VAL A 170 -15.59 -2.69 20.54
CA VAL A 170 -16.79 -2.99 21.35
C VAL A 170 -17.39 -4.32 20.92
N PHE A 171 -17.54 -4.58 19.62
CA PHE A 171 -18.06 -5.83 19.09
C PHE A 171 -17.17 -7.03 19.49
N TYR A 172 -15.86 -6.89 19.30
CA TYR A 172 -14.88 -7.92 19.64
C TYR A 172 -14.90 -8.27 21.13
N LEU A 173 -14.88 -7.27 22.01
CA LEU A 173 -14.93 -7.50 23.46
C LEU A 173 -16.29 -7.98 23.95
N ASN A 174 -17.39 -7.69 23.24
CA ASN A 174 -18.70 -8.22 23.56
C ASN A 174 -18.76 -9.74 23.32
N ILE A 175 -18.13 -10.22 22.24
CA ILE A 175 -18.08 -11.64 21.88
C ILE A 175 -17.03 -12.39 22.70
N LYS A 176 -15.78 -11.90 22.73
CA LYS A 176 -14.64 -12.60 23.37
C LYS A 176 -14.58 -12.38 24.89
N GLY A 177 -15.45 -11.53 25.43
CA GLY A 177 -15.53 -11.21 26.86
C GLY A 177 -14.73 -9.97 27.24
N SER A 178 -15.37 -9.06 27.98
CA SER A 178 -14.78 -7.80 28.43
C SER A 178 -14.16 -7.87 29.83
N ALA A 179 -14.50 -8.90 30.61
CA ALA A 179 -13.99 -9.10 31.96
C ALA A 179 -12.65 -9.84 31.92
N GLY A 180 -11.65 -9.30 32.64
CA GLY A 180 -10.33 -9.93 32.75
C GLY A 180 -10.32 -11.18 33.64
N PRO A 181 -9.31 -12.05 33.50
CA PRO A 181 -8.18 -11.94 32.57
C PRO A 181 -8.55 -12.30 31.13
N TRP A 182 -8.00 -11.55 30.16
CA TRP A 182 -8.23 -11.83 28.75
C TRP A 182 -7.33 -12.98 28.25
N GLY A 183 -7.80 -13.70 27.23
CA GLY A 183 -6.99 -14.67 26.51
C GLY A 183 -5.91 -14.02 25.65
N GLU A 184 -4.89 -14.80 25.26
CA GLU A 184 -3.78 -14.36 24.41
C GLU A 184 -4.26 -13.73 23.08
N GLU A 185 -5.26 -14.34 22.45
CA GLU A 185 -5.88 -13.86 21.20
C GLU A 185 -6.37 -12.40 21.31
N VAL A 186 -6.98 -12.05 22.44
CA VAL A 186 -7.50 -10.70 22.68
C VAL A 186 -6.36 -9.70 22.83
N TYR A 187 -5.32 -10.06 23.58
CA TYR A 187 -4.13 -9.22 23.73
C TYR A 187 -3.43 -8.98 22.40
N ILE A 188 -3.25 -10.02 21.59
CA ILE A 188 -2.61 -9.93 20.28
C ILE A 188 -3.46 -9.06 19.34
N SER A 189 -4.75 -9.35 19.21
CA SER A 189 -5.63 -8.64 18.26
C SER A 189 -5.79 -7.17 18.63
N VAL A 190 -6.14 -6.86 19.88
CA VAL A 190 -6.28 -5.47 20.35
C VAL A 190 -4.92 -4.76 20.30
N GLY A 191 -3.87 -5.41 20.78
CA GLY A 191 -2.52 -4.83 20.81
C GLY A 191 -1.98 -4.49 19.43
N LEU A 192 -2.03 -5.44 18.48
CA LEU A 192 -1.54 -5.24 17.13
C LEU A 192 -2.36 -4.20 16.36
N THR A 193 -3.68 -4.27 16.42
CA THR A 193 -4.54 -3.32 15.68
C THR A 193 -4.46 -1.92 16.27
N THR A 194 -4.39 -1.77 17.60
CA THR A 194 -4.11 -0.47 18.23
C THR A 194 -2.76 0.08 17.78
N THR A 195 -1.71 -0.75 17.88
CA THR A 195 -0.34 -0.35 17.53
C THR A 195 -0.25 0.06 16.06
N MET A 196 -0.89 -0.67 15.15
CA MET A 196 -0.92 -0.34 13.73
C MET A 196 -1.57 1.03 13.49
N ASN A 197 -2.70 1.32 14.14
CA ASN A 197 -3.37 2.63 14.02
C ASN A 197 -2.51 3.77 14.59
N LEU A 198 -1.79 3.54 15.69
CA LEU A 198 -0.83 4.50 16.22
C LEU A 198 0.35 4.72 15.27
N ILE A 199 0.86 3.67 14.63
CA ILE A 199 1.89 3.78 13.58
C ILE A 199 1.36 4.60 12.41
N TYR A 200 0.13 4.37 11.95
CA TYR A 200 -0.49 5.17 10.90
C TYR A 200 -0.55 6.66 11.29
N ALA A 201 -1.02 6.97 12.49
CA ALA A 201 -1.07 8.34 13.00
C ALA A 201 0.33 8.97 13.07
N ALA A 202 1.34 8.22 13.55
CA ALA A 202 2.73 8.67 13.62
C ALA A 202 3.33 8.94 12.23
N VAL A 203 3.04 8.08 11.24
CA VAL A 203 3.48 8.27 9.86
C VAL A 203 2.82 9.51 9.25
N ILE A 204 1.51 9.68 9.42
CA ILE A 204 0.78 10.88 8.97
C ILE A 204 1.40 12.15 9.58
N ALA A 205 1.61 12.16 10.90
CA ALA A 205 2.24 13.27 11.59
C ALA A 205 3.66 13.55 11.07
N ARG A 206 4.45 12.50 10.79
CA ARG A 206 5.78 12.63 10.20
C ARG A 206 5.74 13.26 8.80
N PHE A 207 4.77 12.93 7.96
CA PHE A 207 4.64 13.53 6.63
C PHE A 207 4.13 14.98 6.69
N ILE A 208 3.17 15.28 7.57
CA ILE A 208 2.60 16.63 7.73
C ILE A 208 3.60 17.59 8.37
N TYR A 209 4.31 17.17 9.42
CA TYR A 209 5.18 18.07 10.21
C TYR A 209 6.66 17.89 9.90
N GLY A 210 7.06 16.76 9.31
CA GLY A 210 8.44 16.47 9.00
C GLY A 210 8.99 17.23 7.79
N LYS A 211 10.28 16.98 7.54
CA LYS A 211 11.01 17.48 6.37
C LYS A 211 10.62 16.67 5.14
N LYS A 212 10.67 17.30 3.96
CA LYS A 212 10.51 16.59 2.69
C LYS A 212 11.57 15.50 2.57
N LEU A 213 11.18 14.33 2.05
CA LEU A 213 12.12 13.24 1.77
C LEU A 213 13.04 13.64 0.61
N ASP A 214 12.43 14.15 -0.45
CA ASP A 214 13.09 14.81 -1.57
C ASP A 214 13.24 16.31 -1.28
N PRO A 215 14.48 16.82 -1.19
CA PRO A 215 14.71 18.23 -0.87
C PRO A 215 14.41 19.18 -2.04
N TYR A 216 14.39 18.71 -3.29
CA TYR A 216 14.11 19.51 -4.48
C TYR A 216 12.63 19.56 -4.82
N GLN A 217 11.85 18.56 -4.40
CA GLN A 217 10.41 18.44 -4.69
C GLN A 217 9.65 19.76 -4.48
N ALA A 218 8.86 20.17 -5.48
CA ALA A 218 8.01 21.35 -5.42
C ALA A 218 7.04 21.30 -4.22
N SER A 219 6.70 22.47 -3.65
CA SER A 219 5.78 22.55 -2.48
C SER A 219 4.43 21.91 -2.79
N LYS A 220 3.87 22.20 -3.97
CA LYS A 220 2.57 21.67 -4.44
C LYS A 220 2.58 20.15 -4.57
N ASP A 221 3.64 19.57 -5.12
CA ASP A 221 3.78 18.12 -5.30
C ASP A 221 3.97 17.40 -3.96
N HIS A 222 4.70 18.05 -3.05
CA HIS A 222 4.80 17.57 -1.68
C HIS A 222 3.43 17.53 -0.99
N MET A 223 2.58 18.54 -1.20
CA MET A 223 1.22 18.55 -0.63
C MET A 223 0.36 17.40 -1.19
N LYS A 224 0.41 17.15 -2.51
CA LYS A 224 -0.26 15.99 -3.13
C LYS A 224 0.22 14.65 -2.55
N THR A 225 1.52 14.54 -2.27
CA THR A 225 2.11 13.34 -1.66
C THR A 225 1.59 13.12 -0.24
N ILE A 226 1.55 14.19 0.58
CA ILE A 226 0.97 14.12 1.93
C ILE A 226 -0.51 13.74 1.85
N GLU A 227 -1.26 14.33 0.91
CA GLU A 227 -2.68 14.02 0.70
C GLU A 227 -2.90 12.54 0.42
N ALA A 228 -2.15 11.98 -0.53
CA ALA A 228 -2.28 10.60 -0.93
C ALA A 228 -1.94 9.63 0.21
N ILE A 229 -0.85 9.87 0.93
CA ILE A 229 -0.43 9.04 2.07
C ILE A 229 -1.45 9.15 3.22
N THR A 230 -1.92 10.35 3.53
CA THR A 230 -2.89 10.56 4.61
C THR A 230 -4.19 9.82 4.32
N LYS A 231 -4.73 9.95 3.10
CA LYS A 231 -5.94 9.24 2.70
C LYS A 231 -5.74 7.73 2.68
N ALA A 232 -4.61 7.23 2.15
CA ALA A 232 -4.32 5.80 2.12
C ALA A 232 -4.31 5.20 3.53
N LEU A 233 -3.64 5.85 4.49
CA LEU A 233 -3.53 5.36 5.86
C LEU A 233 -4.84 5.45 6.65
N VAL A 234 -5.60 6.54 6.50
CA VAL A 234 -6.91 6.68 7.18
C VAL A 234 -7.93 5.69 6.61
N TYR A 235 -8.00 5.51 5.29
CA TYR A 235 -8.88 4.51 4.70
C TYR A 235 -8.43 3.09 5.00
N SER A 236 -7.13 2.84 5.15
CA SER A 236 -6.61 1.53 5.61
C SER A 236 -7.01 1.25 7.06
N SER A 237 -7.03 2.27 7.93
CA SER A 237 -7.54 2.17 9.31
C SER A 237 -9.02 1.80 9.37
N ILE A 238 -9.85 2.41 8.51
CA ILE A 238 -11.26 2.02 8.35
C ILE A 238 -11.35 0.56 7.88
N GLY A 239 -10.61 0.23 6.81
CA GLY A 239 -10.66 -1.11 6.22
C GLY A 239 -10.24 -2.22 7.15
N ILE A 240 -9.14 -2.07 7.91
CA ILE A 240 -8.70 -3.10 8.87
C ILE A 240 -9.71 -3.30 9.99
N SER A 241 -10.35 -2.22 10.46
CA SER A 241 -11.38 -2.32 11.50
C SER A 241 -12.59 -3.10 11.01
N TRP A 242 -13.07 -2.82 9.80
CA TRP A 242 -14.18 -3.56 9.20
C TRP A 242 -13.81 -4.99 8.82
N PHE A 243 -12.59 -5.22 8.36
CA PHE A 243 -12.09 -6.57 8.13
C PHE A 243 -12.17 -7.40 9.41
N HIS A 244 -11.67 -6.88 10.54
CA HIS A 244 -11.79 -7.59 11.80
C HIS A 244 -13.23 -7.76 12.31
N VAL A 245 -14.13 -6.80 12.08
CA VAL A 245 -15.57 -7.02 12.37
C VAL A 245 -16.09 -8.20 11.57
N MET A 246 -15.76 -8.29 10.28
CA MET A 246 -16.21 -9.39 9.42
C MET A 246 -15.62 -10.73 9.84
N THR A 247 -14.34 -10.81 10.18
CA THR A 247 -13.73 -12.09 10.61
C THR A 247 -14.32 -12.56 11.94
N VAL A 248 -14.50 -11.66 12.90
CA VAL A 248 -15.10 -12.01 14.20
C VAL A 248 -16.57 -12.41 14.04
N ALA A 249 -17.31 -11.76 13.15
CA ALA A 249 -18.66 -12.18 12.80
C ALA A 249 -18.66 -13.53 12.07
N ALA A 250 -17.66 -13.81 11.25
CA ALA A 250 -17.53 -15.09 10.58
C ALA A 250 -17.34 -16.23 11.59
N ASP A 251 -16.46 -16.06 12.57
CA ASP A 251 -16.28 -17.01 13.69
C ASP A 251 -17.59 -17.23 14.46
N GLU A 252 -18.27 -16.15 14.87
CA GLU A 252 -19.47 -16.23 15.71
C GLU A 252 -20.65 -16.89 14.98
N TYR A 253 -20.77 -16.66 13.67
CA TYR A 253 -21.85 -17.20 12.84
C TYR A 253 -21.43 -18.42 12.02
N ALA A 254 -20.33 -19.09 12.34
CA ALA A 254 -19.86 -20.29 11.63
C ALA A 254 -19.79 -20.12 10.08
N LEU A 255 -19.20 -18.99 9.65
CA LEU A 255 -18.98 -18.57 8.25
C LEU A 255 -17.49 -18.55 7.87
N GLU A 256 -16.63 -19.20 8.64
CA GLU A 256 -15.16 -19.20 8.49
C GLU A 256 -14.73 -19.78 7.12
N ALA A 257 -15.58 -20.58 6.49
CA ALA A 257 -15.39 -21.03 5.11
C ALA A 257 -15.24 -19.86 4.09
N PHE A 258 -15.62 -18.64 4.44
CA PHE A 258 -15.43 -17.44 3.61
C PHE A 258 -14.13 -16.69 3.91
N ASP A 259 -13.40 -17.01 4.97
CA ASP A 259 -12.21 -16.27 5.39
C ASP A 259 -11.11 -16.17 4.32
N PRO A 260 -10.84 -17.22 3.51
CA PRO A 260 -9.89 -17.10 2.41
C PRO A 260 -10.34 -16.07 1.36
N ALA A 261 -11.63 -16.01 1.07
CA ALA A 261 -12.19 -15.05 0.11
C ALA A 261 -12.18 -13.61 0.69
N LEU A 262 -12.62 -13.45 1.94
CA LEU A 262 -12.62 -12.16 2.65
C LEU A 262 -11.20 -11.60 2.76
N SER A 263 -10.23 -12.45 3.11
CA SER A 263 -8.81 -12.07 3.19
C SER A 263 -8.29 -11.61 1.83
N SER A 264 -8.60 -12.33 0.75
CA SER A 264 -8.18 -11.95 -0.60
C SER A 264 -8.78 -10.60 -1.04
N ILE A 265 -10.06 -10.37 -0.74
CA ILE A 265 -10.73 -9.09 -1.01
C ILE A 265 -10.09 -7.97 -0.20
N TYR A 266 -9.79 -8.22 1.08
CA TYR A 266 -9.12 -7.26 1.95
C TYR A 266 -7.72 -6.90 1.44
N MET A 267 -6.93 -7.89 1.00
CA MET A 267 -5.61 -7.63 0.43
C MET A 267 -5.67 -6.82 -0.87
N GLN A 268 -6.68 -7.07 -1.71
CA GLN A 268 -6.96 -6.25 -2.90
C GLN A 268 -7.33 -4.81 -2.51
N PHE A 269 -8.17 -4.64 -1.49
CA PHE A 269 -8.52 -3.34 -0.94
C PHE A 269 -7.28 -2.59 -0.43
N CYS A 270 -6.40 -3.25 0.32
CA CYS A 270 -5.13 -2.67 0.77
C CYS A 270 -4.25 -2.23 -0.41
N ALA A 271 -4.12 -3.07 -1.45
CA ALA A 271 -3.36 -2.72 -2.64
C ALA A 271 -3.98 -1.54 -3.41
N ALA A 272 -5.32 -1.48 -3.50
CA ALA A 272 -6.02 -0.38 -4.14
C ALA A 272 -5.85 0.95 -3.40
N LEU A 273 -5.90 0.95 -2.07
CA LEU A 273 -5.61 2.14 -1.27
C LEU A 273 -4.14 2.54 -1.30
N GLY A 274 -3.22 1.57 -1.23
CA GLY A 274 -1.79 1.83 -1.25
C GLY A 274 -1.33 2.32 -2.62
N PHE A 275 -1.47 1.50 -3.65
CA PHE A 275 -0.97 1.81 -4.99
C PHE A 275 -1.98 2.62 -5.81
N GLY A 276 -3.25 2.21 -5.82
CA GLY A 276 -4.28 2.84 -6.66
C GLY A 276 -4.50 4.32 -6.32
N LEU A 277 -4.61 4.65 -5.03
CA LEU A 277 -4.79 6.02 -4.58
C LEU A 277 -3.54 6.88 -4.82
N MET A 278 -2.34 6.34 -4.56
CA MET A 278 -1.09 7.03 -4.84
C MET A 278 -0.94 7.35 -6.33
N LEU A 279 -1.29 6.42 -7.21
CA LEU A 279 -1.24 6.61 -8.65
C LEU A 279 -2.30 7.61 -9.16
N SER A 280 -3.45 7.71 -8.49
CA SER A 280 -4.54 8.61 -8.92
C SER A 280 -4.35 10.06 -8.46
N ILE A 281 -3.80 10.28 -7.27
CA ILE A 281 -3.56 11.62 -6.71
C ILE A 281 -2.21 12.18 -7.18
N VAL A 282 -1.16 11.35 -7.17
CA VAL A 282 0.20 11.75 -7.56
C VAL A 282 0.48 11.30 -8.99
N LYS A 283 -0.30 11.85 -9.93
CA LYS A 283 -0.10 11.64 -11.37
C LYS A 283 1.24 12.20 -11.79
N VAL A 284 2.03 11.39 -12.49
CA VAL A 284 3.41 11.75 -12.85
C VAL A 284 3.45 12.90 -13.85
N GLU A 285 2.42 13.03 -14.66
CA GLU A 285 2.26 14.08 -15.67
C GLU A 285 2.01 15.47 -15.06
N ASP A 286 1.49 15.51 -13.82
CA ASP A 286 1.14 16.75 -13.13
C ASP A 286 2.25 17.25 -12.17
N LEU A 287 3.40 16.55 -12.10
CA LEU A 287 4.51 16.90 -11.23
C LEU A 287 5.43 17.93 -11.88
N ASP A 288 5.92 18.86 -11.09
CA ASP A 288 6.90 19.85 -11.50
C ASP A 288 8.30 19.25 -11.44
N PHE A 289 8.81 18.86 -12.62
CA PHE A 289 10.16 18.34 -12.76
C PHE A 289 11.21 19.43 -12.98
N ASP A 290 10.83 20.68 -13.24
CA ASP A 290 11.80 21.74 -13.54
C ASP A 290 12.67 22.10 -12.34
N VAL A 291 12.19 21.82 -11.12
CA VAL A 291 13.00 21.90 -9.89
C VAL A 291 14.26 21.02 -9.92
N TYR A 292 14.29 19.98 -10.76
CA TYR A 292 15.44 19.09 -10.91
C TYR A 292 16.42 19.50 -12.03
N ARG A 293 16.09 20.53 -12.83
CA ARG A 293 17.03 21.08 -13.80
C ARG A 293 18.20 21.76 -13.08
N GLU A 294 19.36 21.76 -13.72
CA GLU A 294 20.44 22.65 -13.30
C GLU A 294 19.99 24.10 -13.48
N THR A 295 20.21 24.91 -12.44
CA THR A 295 19.96 26.35 -12.57
C THR A 295 21.11 26.90 -13.41
N SER A 296 20.88 27.10 -14.71
CA SER A 296 21.79 27.90 -15.53
C SER A 296 22.10 29.19 -14.77
N ALA A 297 23.37 29.55 -14.64
CA ALA A 297 23.81 30.85 -14.11
C ALA A 297 23.44 32.02 -15.05
N SER A 298 22.24 32.00 -15.65
CA SER A 298 21.71 33.00 -16.56
C SER A 298 20.41 33.56 -15.98
N GLY A 299 20.54 34.64 -15.22
CA GLY A 299 19.40 35.33 -14.61
C GLY A 299 19.78 36.36 -13.56
N LYS A 300 20.97 36.95 -13.68
CA LYS A 300 21.19 38.33 -13.20
C LYS A 300 21.19 39.20 -14.45
N GLN A 301 20.02 39.74 -14.77
CA GLN A 301 19.89 41.03 -15.44
C GLN A 301 19.02 41.90 -14.54
#